data_AF-A0A7W2TIA2-F1
#
_entry.id   AF-A0A7W2TIA2-F1
#
_cell.length_a   1.000
_cell.length_b   1.000
_cell.length_c   1.000
_cell.angle_alpha   90.00
_cell.angle_beta   90.00
_cell.angle_gamma   90.00
#
_symmetry.space_group_name_H-M   'P 1'
#
loop_
_entity.id
_entity.type
_entity.pdbx_description
1 polymer ?
#
loop_
_entity_poly.entity_id
_entity_poly.type
_entity_poly.pdbx_seq_one_letter_code
_entity_poly.pdbx_strand_id
1 'polypeptide(L)'
;MSLINCPQCNHQVSSNAKKCPECAEPLKKSYFMKLLTLILIVIVLLLLFGSYYASSEKVSLTNAYGDINFDGTYDIYYASEPCQSLGFSFKKKHSIDGHSDINKMYKSYCKVNQEGNFEGYIYPKEKSFRHLRVFWVSNGNNVYYKN
;
A
#
# COMPACT_ATOMS: atom_id res chain seq x y z
N MET A 1 -53.30 -23.06 -5.43
CA MET A 1 -52.71 -22.80 -6.76
C MET A 1 -52.99 -21.35 -7.09
N SER A 2 -51.97 -20.53 -7.38
CA SER A 2 -52.18 -19.12 -7.76
C SER A 2 -52.19 -18.97 -9.28
N LEU A 3 -53.17 -18.23 -9.78
CA LEU A 3 -53.27 -17.83 -11.19
C LEU A 3 -52.65 -16.44 -11.34
N ILE A 4 -51.88 -16.23 -12.40
CA ILE A 4 -51.34 -14.93 -12.82
C ILE A 4 -51.93 -14.57 -14.18
N ASN A 5 -52.03 -13.28 -14.48
CA ASN A 5 -52.40 -12.83 -15.82
C ASN A 5 -51.14 -12.79 -16.69
N CYS A 6 -51.22 -13.32 -17.91
CA CYS A 6 -50.15 -13.17 -18.88
C CYS A 6 -49.95 -11.68 -19.23
N PRO A 7 -48.72 -11.12 -19.15
CA PRO A 7 -48.47 -9.70 -19.41
C PRO A 7 -48.61 -9.31 -20.90
N GLN A 8 -48.90 -10.24 -21.80
CA GLN A 8 -49.09 -9.98 -23.24
C GLN A 8 -50.54 -10.10 -23.69
N CYS A 9 -51.22 -11.22 -23.36
CA CYS A 9 -52.61 -11.44 -23.79
C CYS A 9 -53.64 -11.30 -22.65
N ASN A 10 -53.19 -10.99 -21.43
CA ASN A 10 -54.02 -10.83 -20.23
C ASN A 10 -54.87 -12.06 -19.85
N HIS A 11 -54.58 -13.23 -20.43
CA HIS A 11 -55.24 -14.48 -20.10
C HIS A 11 -54.77 -15.03 -18.75
N GLN A 12 -55.68 -15.65 -17.98
CA GLN A 12 -55.35 -16.25 -16.69
C GLN A 12 -54.61 -17.57 -16.89
N VAL A 13 -53.40 -17.65 -16.36
CA VAL A 13 -52.49 -18.80 -16.50
C VAL A 13 -51.90 -19.17 -15.15
N SER A 14 -51.50 -20.42 -14.97
CA SER A 14 -50.87 -20.87 -13.71
C SER A 14 -49.58 -20.09 -13.44
N SER A 15 -49.33 -19.69 -12.19
CA SER A 15 -48.09 -19.01 -11.76
C SER A 15 -46.83 -19.83 -12.01
N ASN A 16 -46.96 -21.15 -12.19
CA ASN A 16 -45.87 -22.06 -12.50
C ASN A 16 -45.68 -22.33 -14.01
N ALA A 17 -46.53 -21.78 -14.88
CA ALA A 17 -46.42 -21.97 -16.33
C ALA A 17 -45.17 -21.25 -16.88
N LYS A 18 -44.30 -21.97 -17.60
CA LYS A 18 -43.09 -21.40 -18.21
C LYS A 18 -43.39 -20.54 -19.44
N LYS A 19 -44.47 -20.87 -20.16
CA LYS A 19 -44.98 -20.19 -21.36
C LYS A 19 -46.50 -20.05 -21.27
N CYS A 20 -47.05 -19.01 -21.88
CA CYS A 20 -48.50 -18.85 -22.00
C CYS A 20 -49.06 -19.81 -23.07
N PRO A 21 -50.15 -20.55 -22.82
CA PRO A 21 -50.75 -21.46 -23.81
C PRO A 21 -51.46 -20.73 -24.97
N GLU A 22 -51.94 -19.50 -24.73
CA GLU A 22 -52.69 -18.72 -25.74
C GLU A 22 -51.78 -17.92 -26.68
N CYS A 23 -50.72 -17.30 -26.16
CA CYS A 23 -49.83 -16.44 -26.94
C CYS A 23 -48.39 -16.96 -27.08
N ALA A 24 -48.09 -18.13 -26.52
CA ALA A 24 -46.76 -18.78 -26.54
C ALA A 24 -45.60 -18.00 -25.86
N GLU A 25 -45.84 -16.82 -25.29
CA GLU A 25 -44.80 -15.97 -24.69
C GLU A 25 -44.23 -16.58 -23.39
N PRO A 26 -42.91 -16.55 -23.16
CA PRO A 26 -42.30 -16.96 -21.89
C PRO A 26 -42.67 -16.02 -20.73
N LEU A 27 -43.26 -16.59 -19.67
CA LEU A 27 -43.73 -15.82 -18.50
C LEU A 27 -42.63 -15.58 -17.46
N LYS A 28 -41.53 -16.35 -17.51
CA LYS A 28 -40.45 -16.25 -16.52
C LYS A 28 -39.41 -15.20 -16.96
N LYS A 29 -39.55 -13.98 -16.44
CA LYS A 29 -38.53 -12.93 -16.59
C LYS A 29 -37.29 -13.33 -15.80
N SER A 30 -36.21 -13.70 -16.49
CA SER A 30 -34.97 -14.18 -15.86
C SER A 30 -34.19 -13.01 -15.25
N TYR A 31 -34.51 -12.66 -14.00
CA TYR A 31 -33.73 -11.70 -13.20
C TYR A 31 -32.26 -12.14 -13.04
N PHE A 32 -32.00 -13.45 -13.17
CA PHE A 32 -30.67 -14.03 -13.16
C PHE A 32 -29.77 -13.45 -14.25
N MET A 33 -30.29 -13.18 -15.45
CA MET A 33 -29.49 -12.60 -16.54
C MET A 33 -29.12 -11.13 -16.28
N LYS A 34 -29.97 -10.37 -15.57
CA LYS A 34 -29.66 -8.99 -15.17
C LYS A 34 -28.64 -8.91 -14.04
N LEU A 35 -28.67 -9.89 -13.13
CA LEU A 35 -27.68 -9.99 -12.06
C LEU A 35 -26.30 -10.37 -12.62
N LEU A 36 -26.25 -11.31 -13.57
CA LEU A 36 -25.02 -11.76 -14.20
C LEU A 36 -24.32 -10.65 -15.00
N THR A 37 -25.08 -9.83 -15.74
CA THR A 37 -24.51 -8.68 -16.45
C THR A 37 -23.98 -7.61 -15.51
N LEU A 38 -24.63 -7.36 -14.37
CA LEU A 38 -24.14 -6.40 -13.37
C LEU A 38 -22.82 -6.84 -12.73
N ILE A 39 -22.68 -8.14 -12.42
CA ILE A 39 -21.43 -8.72 -11.88
C ILE A 39 -20.28 -8.57 -12.88
N LEU A 40 -20.54 -8.82 -14.17
CA LEU A 40 -19.52 -8.74 -15.22
C LEU A 40 -18.98 -7.30 -15.39
N ILE A 41 -19.85 -6.30 -15.29
CA ILE A 41 -19.47 -4.87 -15.35
C ILE A 41 -18.55 -4.49 -14.18
N VAL A 42 -18.86 -4.94 -12.96
CA VAL A 42 -18.03 -4.66 -11.77
C VAL A 42 -16.63 -5.25 -11.88
N ILE A 43 -16.52 -6.48 -12.41
CA ILE A 43 -15.21 -7.14 -12.63
C ILE A 43 -14.36 -6.35 -13.63
N VAL A 44 -14.96 -5.90 -14.74
CA VAL A 44 -14.24 -5.09 -15.75
C VAL A 44 -13.73 -3.78 -15.17
N LEU A 45 -14.54 -3.10 -14.34
CA LEU A 45 -14.12 -1.87 -13.66
C LEU A 45 -12.94 -2.14 -12.69
N LEU A 46 -13.00 -3.20 -11.90
CA LEU A 46 -11.90 -3.56 -10.99
C LEU A 46 -10.58 -3.85 -11.75
N LEU A 47 -10.65 -4.48 -12.93
CA LEU A 47 -9.45 -4.72 -13.75
C LEU A 47 -8.87 -3.43 -14.36
N LEU A 48 -9.71 -2.46 -14.72
CA LEU A 48 -9.27 -1.18 -15.27
C LEU A 48 -8.71 -0.22 -14.20
N PHE A 49 -9.24 -0.27 -12.97
CA PHE A 49 -8.83 0.63 -11.88
C PHE A 49 -7.85 -0.01 -10.89
N GLY A 50 -7.68 -1.33 -10.89
CA GLY A 50 -6.81 -2.05 -9.97
C GLY A 50 -5.30 -1.85 -10.19
N SER A 51 -4.89 -1.35 -11.36
CA SER A 51 -3.48 -1.13 -11.71
C SER A 51 -2.87 0.15 -11.12
N TYR A 52 -3.67 1.01 -10.47
CA TYR A 52 -3.18 2.26 -9.88
C TYR A 52 -2.59 2.11 -8.47
N TYR A 53 -2.72 0.94 -7.83
CA TYR A 53 -2.27 0.72 -6.45
C TYR A 53 -1.18 -0.37 -6.35
N ALA A 54 -0.11 -0.26 -7.12
CA ALA A 54 1.06 -1.10 -6.90
C ALA A 54 2.36 -0.40 -7.33
N SER A 55 2.66 0.73 -6.70
CA SER A 55 4.04 1.23 -6.64
C SER A 55 4.60 0.93 -5.26
N SER A 56 4.97 -0.33 -5.00
CA SER A 56 5.89 -0.65 -3.92
C SER A 56 7.31 -0.62 -4.49
N GLU A 57 8.03 0.44 -4.17
CA GLU A 57 9.47 0.47 -4.36
C GLU A 57 10.06 -0.66 -3.52
N LYS A 58 10.55 -1.71 -4.17
CA LYS A 58 11.34 -2.72 -3.48
C LYS A 58 12.60 -2.02 -3.00
N VAL A 59 12.70 -1.74 -1.70
CA VAL A 59 13.94 -1.27 -1.08
C VAL A 59 14.99 -2.35 -1.36
N SER A 60 15.84 -2.07 -2.35
CA SER A 60 16.94 -2.94 -2.72
C SER A 60 17.96 -2.88 -1.58
N LEU A 61 18.17 -4.00 -0.89
CA LEU A 61 19.17 -4.16 0.18
C LEU A 61 20.62 -3.96 -0.31
N THR A 62 20.81 -3.58 -1.58
CA THR A 62 22.11 -3.29 -2.20
C THR A 62 22.78 -2.03 -1.63
N ASN A 63 22.06 -1.18 -0.89
CA ASN A 63 22.64 0.00 -0.24
C ASN A 63 23.04 -0.25 1.22
N ALA A 64 22.90 -1.48 1.73
CA ALA A 64 23.51 -1.89 2.99
C ALA A 64 25.01 -2.08 2.77
N TYR A 65 25.73 -0.96 2.67
CA TYR A 65 27.18 -0.90 2.54
C TYR A 65 27.78 -1.51 3.82
N GLY A 66 28.46 -2.65 3.69
CA GLY A 66 29.16 -3.28 4.80
C GLY A 66 30.24 -2.35 5.34
N ASP A 67 30.09 -1.94 6.61
CA ASP A 67 31.07 -1.40 7.56
C ASP A 67 32.12 -0.34 7.14
N ILE A 68 32.22 0.14 5.90
CA ILE A 68 33.41 0.91 5.46
C ILE A 68 33.30 2.45 5.45
N ASN A 69 32.27 3.07 6.06
CA ASN A 69 32.14 4.53 6.04
C ASN A 69 32.02 5.20 7.43
N PHE A 70 32.68 4.69 8.46
CA PHE A 70 32.89 5.44 9.71
C PHE A 70 34.24 5.03 10.33
N ASP A 71 35.32 5.60 9.81
CA ASP A 71 36.71 5.44 10.28
C ASP A 71 37.01 6.18 11.60
N GLY A 72 36.01 6.86 12.18
CA GLY A 72 36.14 7.56 13.46
C GLY A 72 36.93 8.86 13.39
N THR A 73 37.17 9.43 12.20
CA THR A 73 38.04 10.60 12.02
C THR A 73 37.32 11.96 12.06
N TYR A 74 36.03 12.02 12.43
CA TYR A 74 35.26 13.26 12.38
C TYR A 74 34.40 13.51 13.63
N ASP A 75 34.22 14.80 13.97
CA ASP A 75 33.39 15.27 15.07
C ASP A 75 31.91 14.93 14.83
N ILE A 76 31.44 13.89 15.53
CA ILE A 76 30.02 13.52 15.56
C ILE A 76 29.30 14.56 16.43
N TYR A 77 28.33 15.29 15.86
CA TYR A 77 27.39 16.05 16.67
C TYR A 77 26.49 15.06 17.40
N TYR A 78 26.93 14.65 18.59
CA TYR A 78 26.11 13.82 19.47
C TYR A 78 24.82 14.56 19.79
N ALA A 79 23.70 14.02 19.32
CA ALA A 79 22.40 14.30 19.89
C ALA A 79 21.98 15.79 19.92
N SER A 80 22.42 16.62 18.97
CA SER A 80 21.81 17.94 18.79
C SER A 80 20.31 17.78 18.50
N GLU A 81 19.47 18.72 18.96
CA GLU A 81 18.02 18.65 18.72
C GLU A 81 17.67 18.45 17.22
N PRO A 82 18.35 19.11 16.26
CA PRO A 82 18.13 18.88 14.83
C PRO A 82 18.42 17.44 14.40
N CYS A 83 19.55 16.85 14.83
CA CYS A 83 19.90 15.46 14.49
C CYS A 83 18.87 14.47 15.06
N GLN A 84 18.45 14.69 16.32
CA GLN A 84 17.46 13.82 16.96
C GLN A 84 16.10 13.92 16.25
N SER A 85 15.66 15.14 15.93
CA SER A 85 14.39 15.39 15.26
C SER A 85 14.36 14.81 13.84
N LEU A 86 15.38 15.07 13.02
CA LEU A 86 15.45 14.57 11.65
C LEU A 86 15.58 13.06 11.60
N GLY A 87 16.44 12.46 12.44
CA GLY A 87 16.56 11.02 12.55
C GLY A 87 15.29 10.33 13.06
N PHE A 88 14.54 10.98 13.96
CA PHE A 88 13.21 10.51 14.39
C PHE A 88 12.19 10.57 13.25
N SER A 89 12.14 11.70 12.53
CA SER A 89 11.28 11.87 11.35
C SER A 89 11.55 10.82 10.29
N PHE A 90 12.83 10.49 10.05
CA PHE A 90 13.22 9.42 9.14
C PHE A 90 12.69 8.06 9.62
N LYS A 91 12.93 7.70 10.88
CA LYS A 91 12.38 6.47 11.47
C LYS A 91 10.87 6.38 11.35
N LYS A 92 10.14 7.45 11.67
CA LYS A 92 8.68 7.48 11.60
C LYS A 92 8.15 7.35 10.18
N LYS A 93 8.81 7.98 9.20
CA LYS A 93 8.44 7.88 7.78
C LYS A 93 8.63 6.44 7.26
N HIS A 94 9.65 5.74 7.75
CA HIS A 94 10.03 4.44 7.23
C HIS A 94 9.61 3.26 8.12
N SER A 95 9.07 3.48 9.32
CA SER A 95 8.61 2.40 10.23
C SER A 95 7.51 1.50 9.66
N ILE A 96 6.89 1.88 8.53
CA ILE A 96 5.87 1.11 7.82
C ILE A 96 6.47 -0.14 7.16
N ASP A 97 7.78 -0.17 6.89
CA ASP A 97 8.48 -1.32 6.30
C ASP A 97 8.70 -2.52 7.27
N GLY A 98 8.32 -2.38 8.55
CA GLY A 98 8.44 -3.40 9.59
C GLY A 98 9.87 -3.64 10.14
N HIS A 99 10.88 -3.16 9.41
CA HIS A 99 12.31 -3.27 9.76
C HIS A 99 12.82 -2.01 10.45
N SER A 100 12.27 -0.85 10.12
CA SER A 100 12.65 0.49 10.60
C SER A 100 11.80 0.96 11.78
N ASP A 101 11.14 0.04 12.49
CA ASP A 101 10.35 0.36 13.69
C ASP A 101 11.19 1.20 14.67
N ILE A 102 10.59 2.30 15.09
CA ILE A 102 11.23 3.30 15.95
C ILE A 102 11.73 2.73 17.27
N ASN A 103 11.09 1.68 17.79
CA ASN A 103 11.46 1.00 19.02
C ASN A 103 12.61 0.03 18.82
N LYS A 104 12.79 -0.46 17.59
CA LYS A 104 13.83 -1.42 17.20
C LYS A 104 15.12 -0.74 16.73
N MET A 105 15.13 0.57 16.57
CA MET A 105 16.27 1.35 16.07
C MET A 105 16.90 2.21 17.18
N TYR A 106 18.22 2.37 17.16
CA TYR A 106 18.91 3.32 18.04
C TYR A 106 18.59 4.78 17.69
N LYS A 107 19.07 5.71 18.52
CA LYS A 107 19.07 7.14 18.18
C LYS A 107 19.94 7.35 16.94
N SER A 108 19.55 8.29 16.10
CA SER A 108 20.34 8.63 14.93
C SER A 108 21.57 9.42 15.34
N TYR A 109 22.69 9.10 14.70
CA TYR A 109 23.87 9.95 14.70
C TYR A 109 23.88 10.74 13.40
N CYS A 110 24.26 12.02 13.43
CA CYS A 110 24.26 12.86 12.24
C CYS A 110 25.37 13.92 12.26
N LYS A 111 25.69 14.45 11.07
CA LYS A 111 26.68 15.50 10.82
C LYS A 111 26.15 16.45 9.73
N VAL A 112 26.81 17.58 9.55
CA VAL A 112 26.54 18.48 8.41
C VAL A 112 27.49 18.11 7.26
N ASN A 113 26.97 17.96 6.05
CA ASN A 113 27.75 17.68 4.85
C ASN A 113 28.31 18.98 4.22
N GLN A 114 29.05 18.85 3.12
CA GLN A 114 29.66 20.01 2.43
C GLN A 114 28.63 21.02 1.88
N GLU A 115 27.38 20.58 1.69
CA GLU A 115 26.29 21.41 1.18
C GLU A 115 25.51 22.10 2.32
N GLY A 116 25.89 21.88 3.58
CA GLY A 116 25.17 22.40 4.74
C GLY A 116 23.96 21.56 5.15
N ASN A 117 23.75 20.39 4.54
CA ASN A 117 22.65 19.47 4.86
C ASN A 117 23.05 18.51 5.99
N PHE A 118 22.10 18.16 6.86
CA PHE A 118 22.32 17.09 7.85
C PHE A 118 22.29 15.73 7.16
N GLU A 119 23.25 14.87 7.46
CA GLU A 119 23.25 13.47 7.05
C GLU A 119 23.64 12.58 8.21
N GLY A 120 23.08 11.39 8.26
CA GLY A 120 23.25 10.50 9.40
C GLY A 120 22.93 9.07 9.08
N TYR A 121 22.89 8.26 10.13
CA TYR A 121 22.45 6.88 10.01
C TYR A 121 21.67 6.44 11.24
N ILE A 122 20.83 5.43 11.02
CA ILE A 122 20.19 4.64 12.07
C ILE A 122 20.63 3.19 11.94
N TYR A 123 20.50 2.45 13.04
CA TYR A 123 20.84 1.03 13.05
C TYR A 123 20.00 0.25 14.07
N PRO A 124 19.77 -1.05 13.83
CA PRO A 124 18.96 -1.89 14.71
C PRO A 124 19.57 -2.07 16.10
N LYS A 125 18.70 -2.20 17.11
CA LYS A 125 19.03 -2.63 18.47
C LYS A 125 19.37 -4.12 18.54
N GLU A 126 18.73 -4.91 17.69
CA GLU A 126 18.92 -6.35 17.62
C GLU A 126 20.36 -6.70 17.28
N LYS A 127 20.99 -7.54 18.11
CA LYS A 127 22.42 -7.83 18.07
C LYS A 127 22.85 -8.42 16.71
N SER A 128 22.04 -9.30 16.14
CA SER A 128 22.29 -9.95 14.84
C SER A 128 22.37 -8.96 13.68
N PHE A 129 21.75 -7.78 13.80
CA PHE A 129 21.66 -6.78 12.74
C PHE A 129 22.40 -5.48 13.06
N ARG A 130 23.21 -5.44 14.13
CA ARG A 130 23.97 -4.23 14.53
C ARG A 130 25.05 -3.81 13.55
N HIS A 131 25.34 -4.58 12.51
CA HIS A 131 26.24 -4.17 11.41
C HIS A 131 25.47 -3.38 10.34
N LEU A 132 24.14 -3.55 10.25
CA LEU A 132 23.34 -2.83 9.25
C LEU A 132 23.24 -1.35 9.62
N ARG A 133 23.53 -0.50 8.63
CA ARG A 133 23.42 0.95 8.72
C ARG A 133 22.49 1.41 7.62
N VAL A 134 21.50 2.22 8.00
CA VAL A 134 20.62 2.89 7.04
C VAL A 134 20.96 4.36 7.08
N PHE A 135 21.51 4.86 5.98
CA PHE A 135 21.95 6.23 5.86
C PHE A 135 20.81 7.13 5.36
N TRP A 136 20.81 8.36 5.83
CA TRP A 136 19.84 9.38 5.43
C TRP A 136 20.51 10.74 5.27
N VAL A 137 19.87 11.60 4.48
CA VAL A 137 20.25 13.00 4.26
C VAL A 137 19.01 13.88 4.35
N SER A 138 19.17 15.08 4.88
CA SER A 138 18.13 16.09 4.97
C SER A 138 18.19 17.06 3.80
N ASN A 139 17.05 17.58 3.39
CA ASN A 139 16.96 18.80 2.59
C ASN A 139 15.91 19.69 3.25
N GLY A 140 16.36 20.73 3.97
CA GLY A 140 15.53 21.48 4.90
C GLY A 140 14.94 20.57 5.99
N ASN A 141 13.61 20.55 6.11
CA ASN A 141 12.89 19.72 7.09
C ASN A 141 12.57 18.31 6.60
N ASN A 142 12.91 17.97 5.35
CA ASN A 142 12.65 16.66 4.76
C ASN A 142 13.85 15.74 4.90
N VAL A 143 13.59 14.43 4.97
CA VAL A 143 14.62 13.39 5.08
C VAL A 143 14.40 12.30 4.03
N TYR A 144 15.52 11.80 3.51
CA TYR A 144 15.60 10.86 2.39
C TYR A 144 16.65 9.79 2.66
N TYR A 145 16.53 8.63 2.02
CA TYR A 145 17.62 7.66 1.99
C TYR A 145 18.83 8.27 1.32
N LYS A 146 20.00 8.04 1.92
CA LYS A 146 21.27 8.32 1.29
C LYS A 146 21.77 7.01 0.70
N ASN A 147 21.90 6.97 -0.63
CA ASN A 147 22.47 5.84 -1.36
C ASN A 147 23.98 5.77 -1.14
#